data_AF-A0AAV7D384-F1
#
_entry.id   AF-A0AAV7D384-F1
#
_cell.length_a   1.000
_cell.length_b   1.000
_cell.length_c   1.000
_cell.angle_alpha   90.00
_cell.angle_beta   90.00
_cell.angle_gamma   90.00
#
_symmetry.space_group_name_H-M   'P 1'
#
loop_
_entity.id
_entity.type
_entity.pdbx_description
1 polymer ?
#
loop_
_entity_poly.entity_id
_entity_poly.type
_entity_poly.pdbx_seq_one_letter_code
_entity_poly.pdbx_strand_id
1 'polypeptide(L)'
;MRICGHPGSAGLHSTGTMQLLPGTGSLVAALWLLLDVLFLGALFLHLLGDWSRRRSVLCGVFQDLIRYGKTKLGTRPAWLRCCDLPKRWFWHFYFLSVTWNGVLLGLVVRSLLLGVHFPQWIQQILHFFHKDPEQKTSDGELSTLLALSLLWIHSLRRLLECLYVSVYSAGVIHLAQYGLGIVYYFLLGITVLDHTQMDYRKVTVQELLLQLHWYHIFGFLLYTWASFHQSRCHMILANLRKDKSGE
;
A
#
# COMPACT_ATOMS: atom_id res chain seq x y z
N MET A 1 -35.45 30.30 -55.80
CA MET A 1 -36.46 30.63 -54.77
C MET A 1 -37.35 29.41 -54.56
N ARG A 2 -37.03 28.56 -53.59
CA ARG A 2 -37.95 27.61 -52.93
C ARG A 2 -37.32 27.22 -51.60
N ILE A 3 -38.11 27.37 -50.55
CA ILE A 3 -37.75 27.34 -49.14
C ILE A 3 -38.22 26.00 -48.54
N CYS A 4 -37.48 25.55 -47.52
CA CYS A 4 -37.82 24.62 -46.43
C CYS A 4 -37.80 23.09 -46.66
N GLY A 5 -37.17 22.41 -45.69
CA GLY A 5 -37.53 21.05 -45.30
C GLY A 5 -36.40 20.15 -44.79
N HIS A 6 -35.76 20.49 -43.67
CA HIS A 6 -35.06 19.48 -42.84
C HIS A 6 -36.14 18.64 -42.13
N PRO A 7 -35.96 17.30 -42.00
CA PRO A 7 -35.76 16.78 -40.65
C PRO A 7 -34.86 15.52 -40.62
N GLY A 8 -34.43 15.13 -39.42
CA GLY A 8 -34.14 13.73 -39.13
C GLY A 8 -32.72 13.39 -38.72
N SER A 9 -32.20 14.05 -37.70
CA SER A 9 -31.06 13.58 -36.91
C SER A 9 -31.37 12.20 -36.31
N ALA A 10 -30.80 11.13 -36.88
CA ALA A 10 -30.77 9.82 -36.25
C ALA A 10 -29.69 9.82 -35.17
N GLY A 11 -30.07 10.24 -33.97
CA GLY A 11 -29.28 10.02 -32.76
C GLY A 11 -29.23 8.52 -32.47
N LEU A 12 -28.11 7.88 -32.79
CA LEU A 12 -27.76 6.61 -32.17
C LEU A 12 -27.54 6.89 -30.69
N HIS A 13 -28.56 6.62 -29.89
CA HIS A 13 -28.46 6.45 -28.45
C HIS A 13 -27.41 5.36 -28.19
N SER A 14 -26.19 5.79 -27.88
CA SER A 14 -25.24 4.95 -27.17
C SER A 14 -25.87 4.63 -25.83
N THR A 15 -26.41 3.42 -25.70
CA THR A 15 -26.83 2.85 -24.44
C THR A 15 -25.61 2.79 -23.55
N GLY A 16 -25.46 3.81 -22.71
CA GLY A 16 -24.55 3.81 -21.57
C GLY A 16 -24.95 2.66 -20.66
N THR A 17 -24.31 1.51 -20.85
CA THR A 17 -24.19 0.49 -19.81
C THR A 17 -23.55 1.18 -18.62
N MET A 18 -24.40 1.55 -17.67
CA MET A 18 -24.04 2.02 -16.35
C MET A 18 -23.28 0.86 -15.68
N GLN A 19 -21.95 0.85 -15.84
CA GLN A 19 -21.03 -0.06 -15.14
C GLN A 19 -21.08 0.30 -13.65
N LEU A 20 -22.03 -0.29 -12.94
CA LEU A 20 -22.24 -0.13 -11.49
C LEU A 20 -21.18 -0.85 -10.64
N LEU A 21 -20.13 -1.41 -11.25
CA LEU A 21 -18.91 -1.84 -10.55
C LEU A 21 -17.69 -1.21 -11.22
N PRO A 22 -17.02 -0.23 -10.58
CA PRO A 22 -15.72 0.22 -11.05
C PRO A 22 -14.69 -0.90 -10.80
N GLY A 23 -14.05 -1.38 -11.85
CA GLY A 23 -12.66 -1.85 -11.79
C GLY A 23 -12.37 -3.23 -11.18
N THR A 24 -12.96 -4.32 -11.69
CA THR A 24 -12.47 -5.68 -11.39
C THR A 24 -11.36 -6.18 -12.34
N GLY A 25 -10.74 -5.28 -13.11
CA GLY A 25 -9.68 -5.64 -14.07
C GLY A 25 -8.27 -5.80 -13.47
N SER A 26 -7.94 -5.14 -12.35
CA SER A 26 -6.61 -5.28 -11.72
C SER A 26 -6.65 -6.35 -10.62
N LEU A 27 -5.74 -7.33 -10.70
CA LEU A 27 -5.60 -8.34 -9.64
C LEU A 27 -5.19 -7.70 -8.31
N VAL A 28 -4.43 -6.61 -8.36
CA VAL A 28 -4.01 -5.87 -7.17
C VAL A 28 -5.21 -5.23 -6.49
N ALA A 29 -6.10 -4.59 -7.26
CA ALA A 29 -7.33 -4.04 -6.74
C ALA A 29 -8.23 -5.12 -6.12
N ALA A 30 -8.35 -6.28 -6.76
CA ALA A 30 -9.11 -7.41 -6.22
C ALA A 30 -8.52 -7.94 -4.90
N LEU A 31 -7.18 -8.01 -4.80
CA LEU A 31 -6.48 -8.41 -3.57
C LEU A 31 -6.72 -7.41 -2.43
N TRP A 32 -6.64 -6.10 -2.71
CA TRP A 32 -6.93 -5.06 -1.71
C TRP A 32 -8.39 -5.11 -1.26
N LEU A 33 -9.34 -5.20 -2.21
CA LEU A 33 -10.76 -5.34 -1.90
C LEU A 33 -11.04 -6.57 -1.04
N LEU A 34 -10.44 -7.72 -1.37
CA LEU A 34 -10.56 -8.93 -0.58
C LEU A 34 -10.04 -8.72 0.85
N LEU A 35 -8.86 -8.10 0.99
CA LEU A 35 -8.29 -7.80 2.30
C LEU A 35 -9.20 -6.87 3.12
N ASP A 36 -9.76 -5.82 2.50
CA ASP A 36 -10.66 -4.87 3.14
C ASP A 36 -11.97 -5.52 3.57
N VAL A 37 -12.59 -6.32 2.71
CA VAL A 37 -13.82 -7.06 3.01
C VAL A 37 -13.59 -8.06 4.14
N LEU A 38 -12.48 -8.80 4.12
CA LEU A 38 -12.13 -9.73 5.20
C LEU A 38 -11.91 -9.00 6.53
N PHE A 39 -11.20 -7.87 6.52
CA PHE A 39 -10.96 -7.08 7.71
C PHE A 39 -12.27 -6.49 8.27
N LEU A 40 -13.09 -5.88 7.42
CA LEU A 40 -14.34 -5.23 7.82
C LEU A 40 -15.39 -6.23 8.28
N GLY A 41 -15.53 -7.37 7.56
CA GLY A 41 -16.40 -8.47 7.97
C GLY A 41 -16.00 -9.04 9.33
N ALA A 42 -14.71 -9.19 9.57
CA ALA A 42 -14.22 -9.71 10.84
C ALA A 42 -14.31 -8.66 11.98
N LEU A 43 -14.14 -7.35 11.70
CA LEU A 43 -14.44 -6.27 12.64
C LEU A 43 -15.94 -6.24 13.01
N PHE A 44 -16.82 -6.40 12.03
CA PHE A 44 -18.27 -6.45 12.25
C PHE A 44 -18.66 -7.66 13.10
N LEU A 45 -18.10 -8.84 12.81
CA LEU A 45 -18.25 -10.03 13.65
C LEU A 45 -17.71 -9.82 15.08
N HIS A 46 -16.65 -9.03 15.25
CA HIS A 46 -16.13 -8.68 16.56
C HIS A 46 -17.07 -7.73 17.33
N LEU A 47 -17.65 -6.74 16.64
CA LEU A 47 -18.58 -5.76 17.23
C LEU A 47 -19.95 -6.38 17.58
N LEU A 48 -20.44 -7.32 16.76
CA LEU A 48 -21.70 -8.04 16.98
C LEU A 48 -21.56 -9.28 17.87
N GLY A 49 -20.34 -9.80 18.00
CA GLY A 49 -20.07 -11.02 18.74
C GLY A 49 -20.09 -10.77 20.24
N ASP A 50 -21.22 -11.08 20.87
CA ASP A 50 -21.30 -11.26 22.32
C ASP A 50 -20.16 -12.20 22.77
N TRP A 51 -19.35 -11.73 23.72
CA TRP A 51 -17.91 -12.02 23.90
C TRP A 51 -17.54 -13.50 24.18
N SER A 52 -18.51 -14.42 24.16
CA SER A 52 -18.41 -15.75 24.79
C SER A 52 -18.69 -16.96 23.88
N ARG A 53 -19.24 -16.83 22.66
CA ARG A 53 -19.83 -18.03 22.01
C ARG A 53 -19.63 -18.22 20.50
N ARG A 54 -18.43 -17.98 19.94
CA ARG A 54 -18.14 -18.53 18.60
C ARG A 54 -16.68 -18.96 18.42
N ARG A 55 -16.47 -20.25 18.65
CA ARG A 55 -15.21 -21.01 18.54
C ARG A 55 -14.88 -21.33 17.06
N SER A 56 -14.88 -20.33 16.17
CA SER A 56 -14.35 -20.54 14.81
C SER A 56 -12.84 -20.27 14.80
N VAL A 57 -12.07 -21.15 14.16
CA VAL A 57 -10.61 -21.02 14.04
C VAL A 57 -10.24 -19.67 13.42
N LEU A 58 -11.03 -19.19 12.47
CA LEU A 58 -10.88 -17.86 11.84
C LEU A 58 -11.08 -16.71 12.83
N CYS A 59 -12.04 -16.82 13.76
CA CYS A 59 -12.22 -15.83 14.82
C CYS A 59 -11.03 -15.84 15.79
N GLY A 60 -10.47 -17.01 16.11
CA GLY A 60 -9.23 -17.12 16.90
C GLY A 60 -8.02 -16.47 16.21
N VAL A 61 -7.83 -16.73 14.91
CA VAL A 61 -6.76 -16.10 14.10
C VAL A 61 -6.98 -14.59 13.97
N PHE A 62 -8.21 -14.13 13.78
CA PHE A 62 -8.53 -12.72 13.67
C PHE A 62 -8.40 -11.96 15.00
N GLN A 63 -8.87 -12.55 16.10
CA GLN A 63 -8.61 -12.03 17.44
C GLN A 63 -7.11 -11.97 17.73
N ASP A 64 -6.34 -12.96 17.26
CA ASP A 64 -4.89 -12.95 17.39
C ASP A 64 -4.20 -11.91 16.48
N LEU A 65 -4.83 -11.60 15.33
CA LEU A 65 -4.42 -10.56 14.38
C LEU A 65 -4.68 -9.15 14.93
N ILE A 66 -5.83 -8.91 15.57
CA ILE A 66 -6.20 -7.63 16.17
C ILE A 66 -5.51 -7.42 17.52
N ARG A 67 -5.49 -8.44 18.38
CA ARG A 67 -4.97 -8.32 19.74
C ARG A 67 -3.45 -8.37 19.67
N TYR A 68 -2.78 -7.29 20.04
CA TYR A 68 -1.33 -7.16 19.93
C TYR A 68 -0.68 -7.00 21.32
N GLY A 69 0.40 -7.74 21.58
CA GLY A 69 1.23 -7.56 22.78
C GLY A 69 0.66 -8.12 24.10
N LYS A 70 0.85 -7.36 25.20
CA LYS A 70 0.66 -7.77 26.60
C LYS A 70 -0.79 -8.08 27.01
N THR A 71 -1.77 -7.90 26.12
CA THR A 71 -3.17 -8.28 26.34
C THR A 71 -3.44 -9.78 26.10
N LYS A 72 -2.40 -10.57 25.81
CA LYS A 72 -2.43 -12.02 25.56
C LYS A 72 -2.09 -12.89 26.78
N LEU A 73 -2.48 -12.45 27.99
CA LEU A 73 -2.37 -13.27 29.20
C LEU A 73 -3.52 -14.30 29.23
N GLY A 74 -3.30 -15.46 28.64
CA GLY A 74 -4.25 -16.59 28.68
C GLY A 74 -3.66 -17.90 28.13
N THR A 75 -4.20 -19.04 28.57
CA THR A 75 -3.81 -20.40 28.16
C THR A 75 -4.07 -20.64 26.67
N ARG A 76 -3.09 -20.31 25.84
CA ARG A 76 -3.08 -20.61 24.39
C ARG A 76 -2.65 -22.06 24.10
N PRO A 77 -3.20 -22.69 23.05
CA PRO A 77 -2.71 -23.99 22.57
C PRO A 77 -1.30 -23.87 21.97
N ALA A 78 -0.51 -24.93 22.08
CA ALA A 78 0.93 -24.92 21.79
C ALA A 78 1.28 -24.57 20.34
N TRP A 79 0.44 -24.94 19.36
CA TRP A 79 0.67 -24.66 17.94
C TRP A 79 0.64 -23.16 17.60
N LEU A 80 -0.23 -22.37 18.25
CA LEU A 80 -0.29 -20.91 18.08
C LEU A 80 0.94 -20.21 18.64
N ARG A 81 1.60 -20.81 19.66
CA ARG A 81 2.85 -20.31 20.24
C ARG A 81 4.08 -20.72 19.43
N CYS A 82 4.00 -21.82 18.68
CA CYS A 82 5.08 -22.24 17.79
C CYS A 82 5.26 -21.26 16.61
N CYS A 83 4.18 -20.59 16.20
CA CYS A 83 4.19 -19.59 15.12
C CYS A 83 4.40 -18.14 15.61
N ASP A 84 4.92 -17.95 16.83
CA ASP A 84 5.22 -16.65 17.39
C ASP A 84 6.70 -16.28 17.09
N LEU A 85 6.89 -15.25 16.25
CA LEU A 85 8.22 -14.75 15.89
C LEU A 85 8.68 -13.66 16.85
N PRO A 86 10.00 -13.53 17.10
CA PRO A 86 10.53 -12.44 17.90
C PRO A 86 10.14 -11.10 17.29
N LYS A 87 9.64 -10.17 18.11
CA LYS A 87 9.32 -8.80 17.67
C LYS A 87 10.52 -8.06 17.06
N ARG A 88 11.74 -8.53 17.34
CA ARG A 88 12.98 -8.06 16.72
C ARG A 88 13.03 -8.29 15.21
N TRP A 89 12.17 -9.11 14.61
CA TRP A 89 12.15 -9.32 13.15
C TRP A 89 11.32 -8.27 12.40
N PHE A 90 10.76 -7.29 13.11
CA PHE A 90 9.94 -6.23 12.53
C PHE A 90 10.70 -5.37 11.51
N TRP A 91 12.04 -5.24 11.63
CA TRP A 91 12.85 -4.51 10.65
C TRP A 91 12.91 -5.22 9.29
N HIS A 92 12.69 -6.55 9.20
CA HIS A 92 12.72 -7.28 7.93
C HIS A 92 11.69 -6.76 6.93
N PHE A 93 10.49 -6.39 7.41
CA PHE A 93 9.43 -5.84 6.55
C PHE A 93 9.86 -4.54 5.89
N TYR A 94 10.47 -3.65 6.68
CA TYR A 94 10.93 -2.37 6.19
C TYR A 94 12.20 -2.49 5.37
N PHE A 95 13.09 -3.43 5.70
CA PHE A 95 14.25 -3.73 4.87
C PHE A 95 13.80 -4.19 3.48
N LEU A 96 12.91 -5.18 3.42
CA LEU A 96 12.29 -5.62 2.17
C LEU A 96 11.63 -4.45 1.44
N SER A 97 10.84 -3.63 2.14
CA SER A 97 10.18 -2.46 1.54
C SER A 97 11.17 -1.47 0.94
N VAL A 98 12.25 -1.12 1.66
CA VAL A 98 13.27 -0.17 1.21
C VAL A 98 14.02 -0.71 0.00
N THR A 99 14.40 -2.00 0.03
CA THR A 99 15.09 -2.63 -1.10
C THR A 99 14.17 -2.74 -2.31
N TRP A 100 12.97 -3.29 -2.15
CA TRP A 100 12.02 -3.51 -3.24
C TRP A 100 11.54 -2.20 -3.86
N ASN A 101 10.97 -1.30 -3.06
CA ASN A 101 10.47 -0.02 -3.55
C ASN A 101 11.61 0.89 -4.02
N GLY A 102 12.83 0.74 -3.48
CA GLY A 102 14.02 1.42 -3.95
C GLY A 102 14.46 0.95 -5.34
N VAL A 103 14.41 -0.36 -5.61
CA VAL A 103 14.63 -0.92 -6.95
C VAL A 103 13.58 -0.39 -7.93
N LEU A 104 12.29 -0.44 -7.57
CA LEU A 104 11.22 0.09 -8.42
C LEU A 104 11.41 1.59 -8.69
N LEU A 105 11.74 2.39 -7.68
CA LEU A 105 12.01 3.82 -7.84
C LEU A 105 13.19 4.06 -8.77
N GLY A 106 14.29 3.33 -8.59
CA GLY A 106 15.46 3.42 -9.47
C GLY A 106 15.13 3.07 -10.91
N LEU A 107 14.27 2.06 -11.14
CA LEU A 107 13.80 1.69 -12.47
C LEU A 107 12.91 2.78 -13.09
N VAL A 108 11.98 3.37 -12.33
CA VAL A 108 11.14 4.49 -12.80
C VAL A 108 12.02 5.69 -13.17
N VAL A 109 12.94 6.10 -12.30
CA VAL A 109 13.87 7.20 -12.57
C VAL A 109 14.71 6.91 -13.81
N ARG A 110 15.24 5.68 -13.94
CA ARG A 110 16.00 5.26 -15.14
C ARG A 110 15.13 5.33 -16.41
N SER A 111 13.89 4.87 -16.35
CA SER A 111 12.94 4.91 -17.46
C SER A 111 12.65 6.34 -17.89
N LEU A 112 12.34 7.23 -16.93
CA LEU A 112 12.01 8.63 -17.22
C LEU A 112 13.22 9.42 -17.76
N LEU A 113 14.40 9.25 -17.17
CA LEU A 113 15.60 10.02 -17.55
C LEU A 113 16.29 9.50 -18.82
N LEU A 114 16.33 8.18 -19.01
CA LEU A 114 17.06 7.54 -20.11
C LEU A 114 16.15 7.00 -21.23
N GLY A 115 14.82 6.96 -21.03
CA GLY A 115 13.90 6.34 -21.99
C GLY A 115 14.11 4.83 -22.12
N VAL A 116 14.65 4.17 -21.09
CA VAL A 116 14.94 2.74 -21.11
C VAL A 116 13.77 1.97 -20.50
N HIS A 117 13.23 1.03 -21.27
CA HIS A 117 12.17 0.12 -20.83
C HIS A 117 12.55 -0.66 -19.57
N PHE A 118 11.54 -1.04 -18.78
CA PHE A 118 11.76 -1.91 -17.63
C PHE A 118 12.33 -3.27 -18.04
N PRO A 119 13.15 -3.90 -17.17
CA PRO A 119 13.57 -5.27 -17.36
C PRO A 119 12.38 -6.22 -17.56
N GLN A 120 12.54 -7.24 -18.40
CA GLN A 120 11.47 -8.19 -18.75
C GLN A 120 10.80 -8.82 -17.52
N TRP A 121 11.56 -9.14 -16.47
CA TRP A 121 11.01 -9.74 -15.26
C TRP A 121 10.05 -8.81 -14.51
N ILE A 122 10.31 -7.49 -14.50
CA ILE A 122 9.39 -6.49 -13.92
C ILE A 122 8.15 -6.37 -14.79
N GLN A 123 8.32 -6.32 -16.11
CA GLN A 123 7.19 -6.24 -17.04
C GLN A 123 6.27 -7.45 -16.89
N GLN A 124 6.82 -8.66 -16.71
CA GLN A 124 6.06 -9.87 -16.44
C GLN A 124 5.28 -9.79 -15.12
N ILE A 125 5.91 -9.29 -14.05
CA ILE A 125 5.24 -9.10 -12.76
C ILE A 125 4.09 -8.10 -12.92
N LEU A 126 4.35 -6.93 -13.53
CA LEU A 126 3.34 -5.90 -13.74
C LEU A 126 2.19 -6.41 -14.63
N HIS A 127 2.49 -7.09 -15.73
CA HIS A 127 1.48 -7.70 -16.61
C HIS A 127 0.70 -8.82 -15.92
N PHE A 128 1.30 -9.57 -15.00
CA PHE A 128 0.56 -10.54 -14.20
C PHE A 128 -0.51 -9.83 -13.36
N PHE A 129 -0.18 -8.67 -12.79
CA PHE A 129 -1.06 -7.89 -11.93
C PHE A 129 -2.07 -7.00 -12.69
N HIS A 130 -1.71 -6.54 -13.89
CA HIS A 130 -2.49 -5.66 -14.75
C HIS A 130 -3.22 -6.47 -15.83
N LYS A 131 -4.55 -6.62 -15.74
CA LYS A 131 -5.28 -7.52 -16.66
C LYS A 131 -5.99 -6.85 -17.83
N ASP A 132 -6.08 -5.51 -17.89
CA ASP A 132 -6.70 -4.83 -19.03
C ASP A 132 -5.93 -3.56 -19.44
N PRO A 133 -5.46 -3.45 -20.70
CA PRO A 133 -4.87 -2.26 -21.25
C PRO A 133 -5.99 -1.32 -21.75
N GLU A 134 -6.80 -0.76 -20.86
CA GLU A 134 -7.51 0.46 -21.26
C GLU A 134 -6.48 1.59 -21.32
N GLN A 135 -6.40 2.22 -22.50
CA GLN A 135 -5.53 3.35 -22.84
C GLN A 135 -5.67 4.45 -21.78
N LYS A 136 -4.72 4.52 -20.85
CA LYS A 136 -4.70 5.54 -19.81
C LYS A 136 -3.62 6.56 -20.16
N THR A 137 -3.97 7.83 -20.08
CA THR A 137 -3.17 8.96 -20.57
C THR A 137 -1.86 9.16 -19.78
N SER A 138 -0.80 9.55 -20.50
CA SER A 138 0.59 9.83 -20.08
C SER A 138 0.76 11.09 -19.20
N ASP A 139 -0.13 11.30 -18.22
CA ASP A 139 -0.11 12.47 -17.33
C ASP A 139 0.20 12.10 -15.87
N GLY A 140 0.69 10.89 -15.62
CA GLY A 140 0.87 10.32 -14.27
C GLY A 140 2.31 10.19 -13.79
N GLU A 141 3.30 10.56 -14.61
CA GLU A 141 4.71 10.28 -14.36
C GLU A 141 5.22 10.95 -13.09
N LEU A 142 4.93 12.26 -12.94
CA LEU A 142 5.27 13.00 -11.73
C LEU A 142 4.57 12.43 -10.50
N SER A 143 3.27 12.12 -10.60
CA SER A 143 2.50 11.60 -9.47
C SER A 143 3.08 10.27 -8.98
N THR A 144 3.47 9.40 -9.90
CA THR A 144 4.09 8.10 -9.61
C THR A 144 5.45 8.27 -8.98
N LEU A 145 6.30 9.10 -9.58
CA LEU A 145 7.64 9.38 -9.07
C LEU A 145 7.56 9.94 -7.66
N LEU A 146 6.66 10.90 -7.43
CA LEU A 146 6.44 11.51 -6.13
C LEU A 146 5.90 10.48 -5.12
N ALA A 147 4.84 9.75 -5.46
CA ALA A 147 4.23 8.76 -4.56
C ALA A 147 5.23 7.66 -4.17
N LEU A 148 5.98 7.13 -5.13
CA LEU A 148 6.97 6.08 -4.90
C LEU A 148 8.18 6.60 -4.11
N SER A 149 8.61 7.84 -4.36
CA SER A 149 9.66 8.51 -3.57
C SER A 149 9.24 8.71 -2.12
N LEU A 150 8.03 9.22 -1.88
CA LEU A 150 7.48 9.41 -0.53
C LEU A 150 7.31 8.07 0.19
N LEU A 151 6.84 7.03 -0.51
CA LEU A 151 6.74 5.67 0.03
C LEU A 151 8.11 5.10 0.43
N TRP A 152 9.13 5.30 -0.41
CA TRP A 152 10.49 4.85 -0.13
C TRP A 152 11.10 5.58 1.07
N ILE A 153 10.99 6.92 1.12
CA ILE A 153 11.43 7.74 2.25
C ILE A 153 10.70 7.33 3.55
N HIS A 154 9.39 7.09 3.48
CA HIS A 154 8.62 6.60 4.61
C HIS A 154 9.19 5.27 5.13
N SER A 155 9.38 4.31 4.22
CA SER A 155 9.89 2.98 4.56
C SER A 155 11.30 3.03 5.13
N LEU A 156 12.18 3.87 4.58
CA LEU A 156 13.56 4.06 5.05
C LEU A 156 13.56 4.61 6.48
N ARG A 157 12.78 5.65 6.74
CA ARG A 157 12.67 6.22 8.07
C ARG A 157 12.14 5.20 9.09
N ARG A 158 11.12 4.42 8.72
CA ARG A 158 10.61 3.32 9.56
C ARG A 158 11.68 2.27 9.85
N LEU A 159 12.48 1.91 8.85
CA LEU A 159 13.61 1.00 9.03
C LEU A 159 14.65 1.58 10.00
N LEU A 160 15.04 2.84 9.82
CA LEU A 160 16.00 3.52 10.69
C LEU A 160 15.48 3.63 12.14
N GLU A 161 14.19 3.96 12.32
CA GLU A 161 13.54 3.96 13.64
C GLU A 161 13.58 2.56 14.27
N CYS A 162 13.36 1.50 13.48
CA CYS A 162 13.44 0.11 13.95
C CYS A 162 14.86 -0.36 14.26
N LEU A 163 15.89 0.21 13.65
CA LEU A 163 17.27 -0.17 13.91
C LEU A 163 17.89 0.63 15.06
N TYR A 164 17.61 1.93 15.13
CA TYR A 164 18.32 2.86 16.02
C TYR A 164 17.48 3.39 17.20
N VAL A 165 16.15 3.45 17.07
CA VAL A 165 15.29 4.09 18.08
C VAL A 165 14.51 3.06 18.90
N SER A 166 14.12 1.93 18.30
CA SER A 166 13.23 0.98 18.96
C SER A 166 13.93 0.12 20.00
N VAL A 167 13.51 0.26 21.26
CA VAL A 167 13.83 -0.69 22.33
C VAL A 167 12.88 -1.88 22.23
N TYR A 168 13.41 -3.03 21.80
CA TYR A 168 12.63 -4.26 21.64
C TYR A 168 12.48 -4.99 22.97
N SER A 169 11.25 -5.05 23.48
CA SER A 169 10.88 -5.98 24.55
C SER A 169 10.79 -7.43 24.01
N ALA A 170 10.73 -8.43 24.90
CA ALA A 170 10.46 -9.85 24.61
C ALA A 170 9.02 -10.11 24.12
N GLY A 171 8.48 -9.20 23.30
CA GLY A 171 7.19 -9.37 22.64
C GLY A 171 7.33 -10.29 21.43
N VAL A 172 6.20 -10.89 21.04
CA VAL A 172 6.10 -11.77 19.88
C VAL A 172 5.11 -11.22 18.85
N ILE A 173 5.35 -11.54 17.58
CA ILE A 173 4.48 -11.22 16.43
C ILE A 173 4.03 -12.54 15.82
N HIS A 174 2.77 -12.65 15.40
CA HIS A 174 2.29 -13.84 14.74
C HIS A 174 2.85 -14.00 13.33
N LEU A 175 3.17 -15.24 12.93
CA LEU A 175 3.62 -15.56 11.58
C LEU A 175 2.66 -15.08 10.49
N ALA A 176 1.35 -15.15 10.71
CA ALA A 176 0.35 -14.64 9.76
C ALA A 176 0.44 -13.11 9.58
N GLN A 177 0.64 -12.36 10.67
CA GLN A 177 0.86 -10.91 10.62
C GLN A 177 2.20 -10.59 9.93
N TYR A 178 3.20 -11.44 10.14
CA TYR A 178 4.51 -11.31 9.50
C TYR A 178 4.39 -11.51 7.99
N GLY A 179 3.75 -12.59 7.54
CA GLY A 179 3.50 -12.83 6.12
C GLY A 179 2.66 -11.72 5.48
N LEU A 180 1.61 -11.26 6.16
CA LEU A 180 0.77 -10.17 5.68
C LEU A 180 1.58 -8.87 5.51
N GLY A 181 2.47 -8.54 6.46
CA GLY A 181 3.35 -7.38 6.36
C GLY A 181 4.31 -7.45 5.17
N ILE A 182 4.91 -8.62 4.91
CA ILE A 182 5.77 -8.85 3.74
C ILE A 182 5.00 -8.60 2.45
N VAL A 183 3.83 -9.26 2.30
CA VAL A 183 3.00 -9.15 1.09
C VAL A 183 2.54 -7.70 0.90
N TYR A 184 2.13 -7.02 1.98
CA TYR A 184 1.71 -5.63 1.97
C TYR A 184 2.79 -4.70 1.39
N TYR A 185 4.02 -4.75 1.93
CA TYR A 185 5.10 -3.86 1.47
C TYR A 185 5.61 -4.18 0.06
N PHE A 186 5.48 -5.44 -0.37
CA PHE A 186 5.75 -5.84 -1.75
C PHE A 186 4.69 -5.28 -2.71
N LEU A 187 3.40 -5.47 -2.40
CA LEU A 187 2.29 -5.04 -3.24
C LEU A 187 2.13 -3.52 -3.32
N LEU A 188 2.55 -2.76 -2.30
CA LEU A 188 2.45 -1.30 -2.33
C LEU A 188 3.17 -0.68 -3.54
N GLY A 189 4.40 -1.08 -3.81
CA GLY A 189 5.15 -0.59 -4.96
C GLY A 189 4.51 -0.97 -6.28
N ILE A 190 4.02 -2.21 -6.38
CA ILE A 190 3.27 -2.68 -7.55
C ILE A 190 1.98 -1.88 -7.74
N THR A 191 1.25 -1.56 -6.67
CA THR A 191 0.00 -0.79 -6.73
C THR A 191 0.20 0.60 -7.31
N VAL A 192 1.30 1.26 -6.91
CA VAL A 192 1.65 2.60 -7.41
C VAL A 192 1.95 2.55 -8.91
N LEU A 193 2.68 1.53 -9.36
CA LEU A 193 2.99 1.32 -10.78
C LEU A 193 1.77 0.86 -11.60
N ASP A 194 0.86 0.09 -11.00
CA ASP A 194 -0.37 -0.38 -11.66
C ASP A 194 -1.34 0.78 -11.95
N HIS A 195 -1.40 1.77 -11.06
CA HIS A 195 -2.30 2.92 -11.22
C HIS A 195 -1.89 3.86 -12.35
N THR A 196 -0.62 3.80 -12.76
CA THR A 196 0.04 4.79 -13.61
C THR A 196 0.67 4.08 -14.80
N GLN A 197 -0.02 4.15 -15.94
CA GLN A 197 0.57 3.66 -17.19
C GLN A 197 1.69 4.63 -17.57
N MET A 198 2.92 4.19 -17.31
CA MET A 198 4.13 4.89 -17.72
C MET A 198 4.37 4.58 -19.19
N ASP A 199 4.25 5.60 -20.05
CA ASP A 199 4.83 5.49 -21.38
C ASP A 199 6.36 5.46 -21.22
N TYR A 200 7.01 4.47 -21.86
CA TYR A 200 8.47 4.28 -21.82
C TYR A 200 9.23 5.32 -22.65
N ARG A 201 8.73 6.57 -22.63
CA ARG A 201 9.32 7.70 -23.32
C ARG A 201 10.22 8.46 -22.36
N LYS A 202 11.34 8.96 -22.87
CA LYS A 202 12.17 9.90 -22.14
C LYS A 202 11.37 11.18 -21.89
N VAL A 203 11.20 11.54 -20.62
CA VAL A 203 10.48 12.76 -20.19
C VAL A 203 11.50 13.79 -19.74
N THR A 204 11.35 15.03 -20.21
CA THR A 204 12.21 16.15 -19.82
C THR A 204 11.78 16.68 -18.45
N VAL A 205 12.70 17.22 -17.65
CA VAL A 205 12.38 17.84 -16.34
C VAL A 205 11.30 18.91 -16.47
N GLN A 206 11.30 19.67 -17.57
CA GLN A 206 10.27 20.68 -17.85
C GLN A 206 8.88 20.05 -18.03
N GLU A 207 8.77 18.93 -18.74
CA GLU A 207 7.50 18.20 -18.93
C GLU A 207 7.00 17.67 -17.59
N LEU A 208 7.90 17.14 -16.76
CA LEU A 208 7.57 16.68 -15.43
C LEU A 208 7.06 17.83 -14.53
N LEU A 209 7.65 19.02 -14.64
CA LEU A 209 7.20 20.20 -13.91
C LEU A 209 5.84 20.72 -14.40
N LEU A 210 5.52 20.55 -15.69
CA LEU A 210 4.20 20.90 -16.22
C LEU A 210 3.08 20.02 -15.68
N GLN A 211 3.39 18.78 -15.29
CA GLN A 211 2.45 17.88 -14.59
C GLN A 211 2.22 18.26 -13.12
N LEU A 212 2.91 19.30 -12.62
CA LEU A 212 2.77 19.72 -11.22
C LEU A 212 1.42 20.41 -10.98
N HIS A 213 0.47 19.61 -10.50
CA HIS A 213 -0.80 20.11 -9.98
C HIS A 213 -0.78 20.47 -8.48
N TRP A 214 -1.75 21.28 -8.05
CA TRP A 214 -1.91 21.76 -6.67
C TRP A 214 -2.00 20.62 -5.63
N TYR A 215 -2.61 19.49 -6.00
CA TYR A 215 -2.76 18.34 -5.11
C TYR A 215 -1.43 17.66 -4.79
N HIS A 216 -0.42 17.76 -5.67
CA HIS A 216 0.94 17.28 -5.36
C HIS A 216 1.58 18.10 -4.25
N ILE A 217 1.45 19.43 -4.32
CA ILE A 217 1.98 20.35 -3.31
C ILE A 217 1.29 20.09 -1.98
N PHE A 218 -0.05 20.05 -2.00
CA PHE A 218 -0.84 19.76 -0.81
C PHE A 218 -0.49 18.39 -0.21
N GLY A 219 -0.43 17.33 -1.03
CA GLY A 219 -0.07 15.99 -0.59
C GLY A 219 1.34 15.91 0.00
N PHE A 220 2.32 16.61 -0.59
CA PHE A 220 3.69 16.69 -0.06
C PHE A 220 3.74 17.42 1.28
N LEU A 221 3.04 18.54 1.43
CA LEU A 221 2.95 19.28 2.70
C LEU A 221 2.27 18.43 3.78
N LEU A 222 1.17 17.75 3.45
CA LEU A 222 0.48 16.85 4.37
C LEU A 222 1.39 15.68 4.77
N TYR A 223 2.12 15.10 3.83
CA TYR A 223 3.08 14.05 4.10
C TYR A 223 4.18 14.52 5.07
N THR A 224 4.80 15.68 4.81
CA THR A 224 5.88 16.19 5.66
C THR A 224 5.38 16.51 7.07
N TRP A 225 4.20 17.11 7.18
CA TRP A 225 3.56 17.38 8.47
C TRP A 225 3.25 16.11 9.25
N ALA A 226 2.54 15.14 8.65
CA ALA A 226 2.22 13.87 9.28
C ALA A 226 3.49 13.08 9.64
N SER A 227 4.48 13.09 8.74
CA SER A 227 5.79 12.48 8.93
C SER A 227 6.49 13.01 10.18
N PHE A 228 6.53 14.35 10.34
CA PHE A 228 7.13 14.99 11.49
C PHE A 228 6.46 14.57 12.81
N HIS A 229 5.12 14.64 12.89
CA HIS A 229 4.39 14.24 14.10
C HIS A 229 4.59 12.76 14.44
N GLN A 230 4.56 11.89 13.43
CA GLN A 230 4.75 10.46 13.62
C GLN A 230 6.11 10.18 14.28
N SER A 231 7.19 10.79 13.79
CA SER A 231 8.53 10.59 14.36
C SER A 231 8.67 11.19 15.75
N ARG A 232 8.03 12.35 16.03
CA ARG A 232 7.98 12.91 17.39
C ARG A 232 7.28 11.96 18.38
N CYS A 233 6.12 11.42 18.01
CA CYS A 233 5.39 10.46 18.85
C CYS A 233 6.21 9.18 19.10
N HIS A 234 6.88 8.65 18.07
CA HIS A 234 7.73 7.47 18.24
C HIS A 234 8.91 7.71 19.17
N MET A 235 9.56 8.86 19.08
CA MET A 235 10.64 9.24 20.00
C MET A 235 10.16 9.34 21.45
N ILE A 236 9.00 9.96 21.68
CA ILE A 236 8.39 10.04 23.02
C ILE A 236 8.11 8.63 23.56
N LEU A 237 7.50 7.76 22.76
CA LEU A 237 7.21 6.37 23.16
C LEU A 237 8.47 5.54 23.42
N ALA A 238 9.55 5.77 22.67
CA ALA A 238 10.84 5.12 22.88
C ALA A 238 11.48 5.60 24.19
N ASN A 239 11.48 6.92 24.43
CA ASN A 239 12.04 7.51 25.65
C ASN A 239 11.30 7.02 26.92
N LEU A 240 9.97 6.94 26.87
CA LEU A 240 9.17 6.40 27.99
C LEU A 240 9.51 4.95 28.37
N ARG A 241 10.06 4.15 27.43
CA ARG A 241 10.50 2.79 27.71
C ARG A 241 11.89 2.73 28.33
N LYS A 242 12.78 3.63 27.92
CA LYS A 242 14.13 3.76 28.50
C LYS A 242 14.07 4.24 29.96
N ASP A 243 13.09 5.07 30.28
CA ASP A 243 12.97 5.76 31.58
C ASP A 243 12.49 4.87 32.76
N LYS A 244 11.93 3.67 32.52
CA LYS A 244 11.38 2.80 33.58
C LYS A 244 12.24 1.58 33.95
N SER A 245 13.36 1.34 33.29
CA SER A 245 14.27 0.25 33.67
C SER A 245 15.76 0.52 33.42
N GLY A 246 16.14 1.74 33.04
CA GLY A 246 17.54 2.16 33.10
C GLY A 246 18.51 1.43 32.16
N GLU A 247 18.03 0.93 31.01
CA GLU A 247 18.79 0.61 29.78
C GLU A 247 17.84 0.69 28.57
#